data_AF-A0A7S4K4Q1-F1
#
_entry.id   AF-A0A7S4K4Q1-F1
#
_cell.length_a   1.000
_cell.length_b   1.000
_cell.length_c   1.000
_cell.angle_alpha   90.00
_cell.angle_beta   90.00
_cell.angle_gamma   90.00
#
_symmetry.space_group_name_H-M   'P 1'
#
loop_
_entity.id
_entity.type
_entity.pdbx_description
1 polymer ?
#
loop_
_entity_poly.entity_id
_entity_poly.type
_entity_poly.pdbx_seq_one_letter_code
_entity_poly.pdbx_strand_id
1 'polypeptide(L)'
;TLMELLIADIVSDRDIRGREENHGDISKWIGVLLDEFEEVLKIEWRSRGLEGSIDLKWLPSSLLRVKMSSNELEGTLDLTCLPEYLIELWLFNNEFYGEICLEHLPMTLEKLDVARNLLSGTVNLTKLPRPLTSLYLHCNKFIGTVDLTKLPPSITNLYLNENAFEGETDFRQLPITLSRLKLGDTKISGEIVSGPGRLFTVYNSNVRVIDRGNISKDSF
;
A
#
# COMPACT_ATOMS: atom_id res chain seq x y z
N THR A 1 -13.89 21.47 -10.57
CA THR A 1 -14.06 20.91 -9.21
C THR A 1 -12.75 20.26 -8.76
N LEU A 2 -12.59 19.89 -7.48
CA LEU A 2 -11.40 19.14 -7.02
C LEU A 2 -11.17 17.86 -7.85
N MET A 3 -12.26 17.16 -8.18
CA MET A 3 -12.25 15.97 -9.02
C MET A 3 -11.71 16.22 -10.43
N GLU A 4 -12.00 17.37 -11.04
CA GLU A 4 -11.44 17.73 -12.35
C GLU A 4 -9.94 18.02 -12.27
N LEU A 5 -9.47 18.62 -11.16
CA LEU A 5 -8.05 18.87 -10.93
C LEU A 5 -7.27 17.58 -10.64
N LEU A 6 -7.89 16.63 -9.94
CA LEU A 6 -7.32 15.31 -9.66
C LEU A 6 -6.96 14.56 -10.95
N ILE A 7 -7.77 14.70 -12.00
CA ILE A 7 -7.60 14.01 -13.28
C ILE A 7 -7.16 14.94 -14.41
N ALA A 8 -6.68 16.15 -14.08
CA ALA A 8 -6.36 17.16 -15.07
C ALA A 8 -5.29 16.68 -16.08
N ASP A 9 -4.38 15.83 -15.62
CA ASP A 9 -3.28 15.28 -16.40
C ASP A 9 -3.54 13.84 -16.86
N ILE A 10 -4.76 13.31 -16.68
CA ILE A 10 -5.16 12.02 -17.24
C ILE A 10 -5.53 12.20 -18.72
N VAL A 11 -4.86 11.45 -19.59
CA VAL A 11 -5.04 11.54 -21.05
C VAL A 11 -6.23 10.70 -21.53
N SER A 12 -6.47 9.55 -20.91
CA SER A 12 -7.54 8.58 -21.25
C SER A 12 -8.73 8.66 -20.29
N ASP A 13 -9.23 9.87 -20.01
CA ASP A 13 -10.27 10.12 -19.01
C ASP A 13 -11.72 9.76 -19.48
N ARG A 14 -11.91 9.43 -20.76
CA ARG A 14 -13.22 9.07 -21.33
C ARG A 14 -13.86 7.89 -20.61
N ASP A 15 -13.05 6.95 -20.12
CA ASP A 15 -13.50 5.77 -19.40
C ASP A 15 -13.96 6.04 -17.96
N ILE A 16 -13.71 7.25 -17.44
CA ILE A 16 -14.14 7.70 -16.10
C ILE A 16 -15.18 8.82 -16.15
N ARG A 17 -15.10 9.76 -17.11
CA ARG A 17 -16.10 10.84 -17.26
C ARG A 17 -17.40 10.38 -17.92
N GLY A 18 -17.39 9.24 -18.60
CA GLY A 18 -18.54 8.73 -19.34
C GLY A 18 -18.77 9.51 -20.63
N ARG A 19 -20.01 9.96 -20.89
CA ARG A 19 -20.33 10.72 -22.10
C ARG A 19 -19.92 12.20 -21.96
N GLU A 20 -19.59 12.87 -23.06
CA GLU A 20 -19.14 14.28 -23.05
C GLU A 20 -20.13 15.24 -22.38
N GLU A 21 -21.43 14.94 -22.48
CA GLU A 21 -22.52 15.67 -21.81
C GLU A 21 -22.51 15.59 -20.27
N ASN A 22 -21.66 14.75 -19.68
CA ASN A 22 -21.54 14.53 -18.23
C ASN A 22 -20.33 15.21 -17.59
N HIS A 23 -19.51 15.92 -18.37
CA HIS A 23 -18.20 16.42 -17.91
C HIS A 23 -18.29 17.35 -16.69
N GLY A 24 -19.42 18.04 -16.47
CA GLY A 24 -19.64 18.92 -15.31
C GLY A 24 -20.38 18.28 -14.13
N ASP A 25 -20.82 17.03 -14.22
CA ASP A 25 -21.63 16.37 -13.20
C ASP A 25 -20.92 15.10 -12.68
N ILE A 26 -20.23 15.25 -11.55
CA ILE A 26 -19.43 14.18 -10.93
C ILE A 26 -20.29 12.97 -10.53
N SER A 27 -21.60 13.14 -10.33
CA SER A 27 -22.52 12.04 -10.00
C SER A 27 -22.65 11.02 -11.13
N LYS A 28 -22.30 11.43 -12.35
CA LYS A 28 -22.34 10.60 -13.56
C LYS A 28 -20.98 9.99 -13.90
N TRP A 29 -19.93 10.33 -13.17
CA TRP A 29 -18.60 9.76 -13.42
C TRP A 29 -18.59 8.30 -13.00
N ILE A 30 -18.07 7.46 -13.89
CA ILE A 30 -18.04 6.01 -13.68
C ILE A 30 -17.11 5.70 -12.52
N GLY A 31 -17.60 4.91 -11.57
CA GLY A 31 -16.81 4.49 -10.40
C GLY A 31 -16.71 5.54 -9.30
N VAL A 32 -17.43 6.66 -9.39
CA VAL A 32 -17.58 7.63 -8.30
C VAL A 32 -18.83 7.29 -7.49
N LEU A 33 -18.69 7.19 -6.17
CA LEU A 33 -19.83 7.04 -5.24
C LEU A 33 -19.96 8.30 -4.38
N LEU A 34 -21.14 8.90 -4.41
CA LEU A 34 -21.50 10.05 -3.58
C LEU A 34 -22.32 9.63 -2.36
N ASP A 35 -22.33 10.46 -1.33
CA ASP A 35 -23.29 10.35 -0.22
C ASP A 35 -24.60 11.12 -0.49
N GLU A 36 -25.45 11.24 0.53
CA GLU A 36 -26.72 11.99 0.46
C GLU A 36 -26.56 13.51 0.29
N PHE A 37 -25.35 14.04 0.51
CA PHE A 37 -24.98 15.44 0.38
C PHE A 37 -24.15 15.71 -0.90
N GLU A 38 -24.10 14.74 -1.83
CA GLU A 38 -23.32 14.80 -3.07
C GLU A 38 -21.79 14.87 -2.88
N GLU A 39 -21.30 14.47 -1.70
CA GLU A 39 -19.87 14.41 -1.39
C GLU A 39 -19.24 13.09 -1.85
N VAL A 40 -18.02 13.15 -2.38
CA VAL A 40 -17.34 11.97 -2.96
C VAL A 40 -16.80 11.06 -1.85
N LEU A 41 -17.47 9.92 -1.65
CA LEU A 41 -17.05 8.92 -0.66
C LEU A 41 -16.05 7.91 -1.21
N LYS A 42 -16.19 7.51 -2.48
CA LYS A 42 -15.35 6.46 -3.08
C LYS A 42 -15.03 6.72 -4.54
N ILE A 43 -13.82 6.30 -4.93
CA ILE A 43 -13.37 6.24 -6.33
C ILE A 43 -12.93 4.82 -6.66
N GLU A 44 -13.49 4.24 -7.71
CA GLU A 44 -13.24 2.87 -8.20
C GLU A 44 -12.89 2.89 -9.70
N TRP A 45 -11.63 3.23 -9.99
CA TRP A 45 -11.05 3.32 -11.34
C TRP A 45 -9.99 2.25 -11.62
N ARG A 46 -10.20 1.05 -11.07
CA ARG A 46 -9.32 -0.08 -11.32
C ARG A 46 -9.43 -0.56 -12.78
N SER A 47 -8.30 -0.86 -13.42
CA SER A 47 -8.27 -1.51 -14.75
C SER A 47 -9.07 -0.76 -15.80
N ARG A 48 -8.82 0.55 -15.90
CA ARG A 48 -9.48 1.48 -16.83
C ARG A 48 -8.56 1.95 -17.96
N GLY A 49 -7.30 1.53 -17.99
CA GLY A 49 -6.34 2.01 -18.98
C GLY A 49 -6.05 3.50 -18.82
N LEU A 50 -6.10 4.02 -17.58
CA LEU A 50 -5.79 5.42 -17.32
C LEU A 50 -4.30 5.68 -17.54
N GLU A 51 -4.00 6.64 -18.39
CA GLU A 51 -2.66 7.13 -18.73
C GLU A 51 -2.49 8.57 -18.24
N GLY A 52 -1.29 8.93 -17.83
CA GLY A 52 -0.95 10.25 -17.31
C GLY A 52 -0.78 10.27 -15.79
N SER A 53 -0.90 11.43 -15.15
CA SER A 53 -0.63 11.59 -13.72
C SER A 53 -1.85 11.99 -12.91
N ILE A 54 -1.79 11.70 -11.62
CA ILE A 54 -2.75 12.18 -10.60
C ILE A 54 -1.99 12.97 -9.53
N ASP A 55 -2.62 14.02 -9.02
CA ASP A 55 -2.11 14.74 -7.86
C ASP A 55 -3.06 14.52 -6.67
N LEU A 56 -2.56 13.75 -5.69
CA LEU A 56 -3.35 13.32 -4.54
C LEU A 56 -3.82 14.48 -3.66
N LYS A 57 -3.24 15.68 -3.77
CA LYS A 57 -3.69 16.86 -3.00
C LYS A 57 -5.09 17.31 -3.41
N TRP A 58 -5.55 16.90 -4.59
CA TRP A 58 -6.89 17.20 -5.10
C TRP A 58 -7.93 16.13 -4.75
N LEU A 59 -7.56 15.11 -3.97
CA LEU A 59 -8.54 14.17 -3.42
C LEU A 59 -9.55 14.92 -2.52
N PRO A 60 -10.87 14.77 -2.75
CA PRO A 60 -11.88 15.32 -1.85
C PRO A 60 -11.70 14.89 -0.39
N SER A 61 -11.93 15.79 0.56
CA SER A 61 -11.76 15.52 1.99
C SER A 61 -12.74 14.49 2.56
N SER A 62 -13.87 14.29 1.89
CA SER A 62 -14.93 13.33 2.21
C SER A 62 -14.59 11.89 1.82
N LEU A 63 -13.49 11.67 1.07
CA LEU A 63 -13.11 10.35 0.57
C LEU A 63 -12.76 9.37 1.69
N LEU A 64 -13.38 8.20 1.61
CA LEU A 64 -13.10 7.06 2.47
C LEU A 64 -12.28 5.99 1.74
N ARG A 65 -12.45 5.82 0.43
CA ARG A 65 -11.78 4.77 -0.35
C ARG A 65 -11.39 5.20 -1.75
N VAL A 66 -10.15 4.96 -2.13
CA VAL A 66 -9.63 5.21 -3.48
C VAL A 66 -9.02 3.94 -4.04
N LYS A 67 -9.51 3.50 -5.19
CA LYS A 67 -8.92 2.40 -5.96
C LYS A 67 -8.65 2.84 -7.39
N MET A 68 -7.37 2.93 -7.74
CA MET A 68 -6.90 3.28 -9.08
C MET A 68 -5.82 2.29 -9.57
N SER A 69 -5.90 1.05 -9.07
CA SER A 69 -4.91 0.02 -9.37
C SER A 69 -5.01 -0.50 -10.80
N SER A 70 -3.91 -1.05 -11.31
CA SER A 70 -3.86 -1.70 -12.63
C SER A 70 -4.21 -0.74 -13.77
N ASN A 71 -3.58 0.44 -13.78
CA ASN A 71 -3.59 1.38 -14.91
C ASN A 71 -2.14 1.67 -15.35
N GLU A 72 -1.95 2.71 -16.15
CA GLU A 72 -0.67 3.22 -16.64
C GLU A 72 -0.42 4.62 -16.04
N LEU A 73 -0.88 4.82 -14.78
CA LEU A 73 -0.71 6.10 -14.09
C LEU A 73 0.74 6.27 -13.66
N GLU A 74 1.31 7.44 -13.96
CA GLU A 74 2.68 7.78 -13.64
C GLU A 74 2.78 9.04 -12.75
N GLY A 75 4.01 9.44 -12.46
CA GLY A 75 4.31 10.60 -11.62
C GLY A 75 4.63 10.23 -10.17
N THR A 76 4.80 11.27 -9.35
CA THR A 76 5.16 11.15 -7.94
C THR A 76 3.93 11.11 -7.04
N LEU A 77 4.02 10.42 -5.90
CA LEU A 77 2.93 10.34 -4.92
C LEU A 77 3.30 11.13 -3.65
N ASP A 78 2.57 12.21 -3.38
CA ASP A 78 2.59 12.84 -2.06
C ASP A 78 1.53 12.18 -1.15
N LEU A 79 1.97 11.26 -0.29
CA LEU A 79 1.08 10.61 0.67
C LEU A 79 0.81 11.47 1.92
N THR A 80 1.44 12.64 2.05
CA THR A 80 1.27 13.53 3.20
C THR A 80 0.02 14.40 3.10
N CYS A 81 -0.56 14.52 1.90
CA CYS A 81 -1.77 15.30 1.64
C CYS A 81 -3.05 14.44 1.53
N LEU A 82 -3.02 13.19 2.01
CA LEU A 82 -4.18 12.31 1.95
C LEU A 82 -5.34 12.83 2.84
N PRO A 83 -6.60 12.63 2.43
CA PRO A 83 -7.76 13.00 3.24
C PRO A 83 -7.73 12.38 4.65
N GLU A 84 -8.11 13.17 5.66
CA GLU A 84 -8.02 12.80 7.08
C GLU A 84 -8.79 11.51 7.42
N TYR A 85 -9.91 11.26 6.74
CA TYR A 85 -10.79 10.13 6.98
C TYR A 85 -10.59 8.96 6.00
N LEU A 86 -9.52 8.99 5.20
CA LEU A 86 -9.26 7.93 4.23
C LEU A 86 -9.01 6.59 4.95
N ILE A 87 -9.70 5.54 4.52
CA ILE A 87 -9.64 4.19 5.10
C ILE A 87 -8.83 3.25 4.20
N GLU A 88 -9.00 3.36 2.88
CA GLU A 88 -8.32 2.49 1.92
C GLU A 88 -7.74 3.26 0.73
N LEU A 89 -6.47 3.00 0.41
CA LEU A 89 -5.79 3.50 -0.78
C LEU A 89 -5.13 2.36 -1.55
N TRP A 90 -5.59 2.14 -2.79
CA TRP A 90 -5.11 1.08 -3.67
C TRP A 90 -4.59 1.65 -5.00
N LEU A 91 -3.27 1.74 -5.13
CA LEU A 91 -2.55 2.32 -6.28
C LEU A 91 -1.61 1.31 -6.96
N PHE A 92 -1.73 0.02 -6.63
CA PHE A 92 -0.79 -0.99 -7.11
C PHE A 92 -0.86 -1.22 -8.62
N ASN A 93 0.23 -1.71 -9.21
CA ASN A 93 0.36 -2.00 -10.63
C ASN A 93 0.05 -0.77 -11.50
N ASN A 94 0.88 0.24 -11.33
CA ASN A 94 0.94 1.49 -12.09
C ASN A 94 2.44 1.79 -12.37
N GLU A 95 2.75 3.00 -12.83
CA GLU A 95 4.09 3.47 -13.15
C GLU A 95 4.58 4.60 -12.22
N PHE A 96 3.99 4.72 -11.02
CA PHE A 96 4.38 5.75 -10.05
C PHE A 96 5.85 5.61 -9.65
N TYR A 97 6.56 6.74 -9.52
CA TYR A 97 7.99 6.78 -9.20
C TYR A 97 8.32 7.83 -8.14
N GLY A 98 9.59 7.89 -7.73
CA GLY A 98 10.05 8.81 -6.70
C GLY A 98 9.88 8.26 -5.28
N GLU A 99 10.07 9.12 -4.29
CA GLU A 99 10.00 8.75 -2.88
C GLU A 99 8.59 8.97 -2.30
N ILE A 100 8.25 8.25 -1.24
CA ILE A 100 6.99 8.41 -0.51
C ILE A 100 7.26 8.55 0.99
N CYS A 101 6.42 9.33 1.67
CA CYS A 101 6.45 9.49 3.12
C CYS A 101 5.30 8.73 3.78
N LEU A 102 5.61 7.71 4.58
CA LEU A 102 4.62 6.96 5.35
C LEU A 102 4.34 7.53 6.75
N GLU A 103 5.03 8.61 7.14
CA GLU A 103 4.99 9.16 8.50
C GLU A 103 3.75 10.02 8.78
N HIS A 104 3.04 10.46 7.74
CA HIS A 104 1.89 11.36 7.82
C HIS A 104 0.62 10.73 7.25
N LEU A 105 0.54 9.39 7.22
CA LEU A 105 -0.65 8.69 6.77
C LEU A 105 -1.84 9.02 7.69
N PRO A 106 -3.08 9.11 7.14
CA PRO A 106 -4.27 9.35 7.94
C PRO A 106 -4.45 8.33 9.06
N MET A 107 -4.85 8.80 10.25
CA MET A 107 -4.99 7.93 11.43
C MET A 107 -6.16 6.94 11.33
N THR A 108 -7.01 7.09 10.32
CA THR A 108 -8.10 6.15 9.95
C THR A 108 -7.66 5.09 8.94
N LEU A 109 -6.46 5.19 8.35
CA LEU A 109 -6.07 4.34 7.23
C LEU A 109 -5.86 2.88 7.68
N GLU A 110 -6.62 1.98 7.07
CA GLU A 110 -6.59 0.54 7.36
C GLU A 110 -5.81 -0.26 6.32
N LYS A 111 -5.77 0.21 5.06
CA LYS A 111 -5.12 -0.50 3.95
C LYS A 111 -4.41 0.45 3.01
N LEU A 112 -3.14 0.15 2.75
CA LEU A 112 -2.31 0.85 1.78
C LEU A 112 -1.65 -0.17 0.84
N ASP A 113 -1.93 -0.03 -0.46
CA ASP A 113 -1.30 -0.82 -1.51
C ASP A 113 -0.69 0.08 -2.59
N VAL A 114 0.64 0.15 -2.62
CA VAL A 114 1.43 0.86 -3.65
C VAL A 114 2.41 -0.11 -4.34
N ALA A 115 2.15 -1.42 -4.24
CA ALA A 115 3.00 -2.43 -4.81
C ALA A 115 3.07 -2.37 -6.34
N ARG A 116 4.10 -2.99 -6.94
CA ARG A 116 4.25 -3.08 -8.41
C ARG A 116 4.21 -1.70 -9.06
N ASN A 117 5.10 -0.82 -8.62
CA ASN A 117 5.35 0.50 -9.17
C ASN A 117 6.88 0.68 -9.35
N LEU A 118 7.32 1.91 -9.61
CA LEU A 118 8.73 2.29 -9.73
C LEU A 118 9.19 3.15 -8.53
N LEU A 119 8.47 3.10 -7.40
CA LEU A 119 8.74 3.89 -6.21
C LEU A 119 10.10 3.52 -5.61
N SER A 120 10.79 4.50 -5.04
CA SER A 120 12.18 4.39 -4.61
C SER A 120 12.44 5.12 -3.29
N GLY A 121 13.69 5.14 -2.85
CA GLY A 121 14.09 5.78 -1.60
C GLY A 121 13.81 4.91 -0.37
N THR A 122 13.85 5.54 0.80
CA THR A 122 13.66 4.85 2.10
C THR A 122 12.25 5.03 2.62
N VAL A 123 11.76 4.10 3.44
CA VAL A 123 10.47 4.23 4.14
C VAL A 123 10.62 4.01 5.64
N ASN A 124 9.86 4.78 6.42
CA ASN A 124 9.82 4.66 7.88
C ASN A 124 8.53 3.95 8.31
N LEU A 125 8.66 2.71 8.81
CA LEU A 125 7.51 1.90 9.26
C LEU A 125 7.13 2.14 10.73
N THR A 126 7.82 3.03 11.44
CA THR A 126 7.66 3.21 12.90
C THR A 126 6.50 4.14 13.29
N LYS A 127 5.92 4.86 12.32
CA LYS A 127 4.82 5.82 12.52
C LYS A 127 3.54 5.44 11.78
N LEU A 128 3.39 4.16 11.42
CA LEU A 128 2.20 3.70 10.72
C LEU A 128 0.94 3.86 11.60
N PRO A 129 -0.23 4.19 11.00
CA PRO A 129 -1.48 4.34 11.72
C PRO A 129 -1.84 3.08 12.52
N ARG A 130 -2.38 3.29 13.73
CA ARG A 130 -2.81 2.19 14.60
C ARG A 130 -3.83 1.22 13.98
N PRO A 131 -4.79 1.62 13.13
CA PRO A 131 -5.73 0.67 12.52
C PRO A 131 -5.18 -0.02 11.26
N LEU A 132 -3.95 0.28 10.82
CA LEU A 132 -3.40 -0.27 9.58
C LEU A 132 -3.26 -1.80 9.65
N THR A 133 -4.11 -2.50 8.90
CA THR A 133 -4.16 -3.97 8.86
C THR A 133 -3.32 -4.55 7.73
N SER A 134 -3.14 -3.80 6.64
CA SER A 134 -2.49 -4.28 5.42
C SER A 134 -1.60 -3.21 4.79
N LEU A 135 -0.33 -3.55 4.60
CA LEU A 135 0.66 -2.72 3.92
C LEU A 135 1.39 -3.52 2.85
N TYR A 136 1.24 -3.08 1.60
CA TYR A 136 1.85 -3.71 0.43
C TYR A 136 2.77 -2.73 -0.28
N LEU A 137 4.09 -2.95 -0.16
CA LEU A 137 5.15 -2.16 -0.79
C LEU A 137 5.95 -2.97 -1.83
N HIS A 138 5.65 -4.26 -1.96
CA HIS A 138 6.40 -5.21 -2.77
C HIS A 138 6.50 -4.83 -4.26
N CYS A 139 7.52 -5.36 -4.95
CA CYS A 139 7.82 -5.07 -6.35
C CYS A 139 7.98 -3.55 -6.61
N ASN A 140 8.91 -2.92 -5.90
CA ASN A 140 9.31 -1.52 -6.09
C ASN A 140 10.85 -1.43 -6.07
N LYS A 141 11.40 -0.22 -5.95
CA LYS A 141 12.83 0.06 -5.87
C LYS A 141 13.21 0.67 -4.52
N PHE A 142 12.46 0.36 -3.44
CA PHE A 142 12.77 0.89 -2.12
C PHE A 142 14.10 0.31 -1.60
N ILE A 143 14.82 1.13 -0.84
CA ILE A 143 16.14 0.82 -0.27
C ILE A 143 16.17 1.11 1.24
N GLY A 144 17.28 0.75 1.87
CA GLY A 144 17.59 1.13 3.24
C GLY A 144 16.96 0.22 4.29
N THR A 145 17.15 0.60 5.55
CA THR A 145 16.76 -0.22 6.70
C THR A 145 15.30 0.00 7.09
N VAL A 146 14.59 -1.08 7.43
CA VAL A 146 13.23 -1.03 7.97
C VAL A 146 13.16 -1.63 9.38
N ASP A 147 12.55 -0.91 10.31
CA ASP A 147 12.31 -1.39 11.67
C ASP A 147 10.94 -2.07 11.76
N LEU A 148 10.93 -3.40 11.78
CA LEU A 148 9.70 -4.18 11.90
C LEU A 148 9.23 -4.37 13.36
N THR A 149 10.00 -3.90 14.35
CA THR A 149 9.67 -4.08 15.78
C THR A 149 8.62 -3.10 16.28
N LYS A 150 8.38 -2.01 15.53
CA LYS A 150 7.41 -0.94 15.86
C LYS A 150 6.16 -0.94 14.99
N LEU A 151 5.85 -2.07 14.36
CA LEU A 151 4.64 -2.20 13.55
C LEU A 151 3.38 -2.06 14.42
N PRO A 152 2.27 -1.52 13.87
CA PRO A 152 1.04 -1.34 14.62
C PRO A 152 0.46 -2.71 15.03
N PRO A 153 -0.13 -2.84 16.23
CA PRO A 153 -0.67 -4.11 16.73
C PRO A 153 -1.79 -4.72 15.88
N SER A 154 -2.40 -3.95 14.98
CA SER A 154 -3.47 -4.39 14.09
C SER A 154 -2.96 -5.04 12.80
N ILE A 155 -1.67 -4.92 12.47
CA ILE A 155 -1.17 -5.35 11.17
C ILE A 155 -1.27 -6.87 11.01
N THR A 156 -1.85 -7.29 9.89
CA THR A 156 -2.07 -8.71 9.57
C THR A 156 -1.30 -9.13 8.32
N ASN A 157 -1.12 -8.21 7.37
CA ASN A 157 -0.43 -8.42 6.10
C ASN A 157 0.66 -7.36 5.89
N LEU A 158 1.90 -7.79 5.72
CA LEU A 158 3.03 -6.92 5.42
C LEU A 158 3.89 -7.51 4.31
N TYR A 159 3.84 -6.93 3.10
CA TYR A 159 4.60 -7.41 1.95
C TYR A 159 5.64 -6.37 1.55
N LEU A 160 6.91 -6.71 1.78
CA LEU A 160 8.08 -5.90 1.48
C LEU A 160 8.99 -6.55 0.41
N ASN A 161 8.63 -7.75 -0.05
CA ASN A 161 9.42 -8.54 -0.99
C ASN A 161 9.72 -7.79 -2.30
N GLU A 162 10.75 -8.22 -3.01
CA GLU A 162 11.15 -7.62 -4.30
C GLU A 162 11.40 -6.11 -4.15
N ASN A 163 12.24 -5.77 -3.18
CA ASN A 163 12.80 -4.44 -2.92
C ASN A 163 14.23 -4.62 -2.39
N ALA A 164 15.03 -3.56 -2.38
CA ALA A 164 16.38 -3.59 -1.82
C ALA A 164 16.43 -3.19 -0.34
N PHE A 165 15.37 -3.51 0.43
CA PHE A 165 15.37 -3.33 1.88
C PHE A 165 16.44 -4.18 2.55
N GLU A 166 17.03 -3.66 3.62
CA GLU A 166 18.07 -4.32 4.39
C GLU A 166 17.90 -4.08 5.90
N GLY A 167 18.88 -4.54 6.69
CA GLY A 167 18.88 -4.41 8.14
C GLY A 167 18.49 -5.69 8.87
N GLU A 168 18.72 -5.68 10.18
CA GLU A 168 18.43 -6.81 11.06
C GLU A 168 17.13 -6.58 11.84
N THR A 169 16.31 -7.61 11.98
CA THR A 169 15.05 -7.57 12.71
C THR A 169 14.96 -8.70 13.73
N ASP A 170 14.53 -8.36 14.95
CA ASP A 170 14.08 -9.35 15.94
C ASP A 170 12.63 -9.76 15.67
N PHE A 171 12.45 -10.86 14.92
CA PHE A 171 11.13 -11.36 14.53
C PHE A 171 10.23 -11.75 15.71
N ARG A 172 10.77 -11.89 16.93
CA ARG A 172 10.00 -12.17 18.14
C ARG A 172 9.15 -10.97 18.57
N GLN A 173 9.49 -9.76 18.12
CA GLN A 173 8.77 -8.52 18.44
C GLN A 173 7.67 -8.19 17.43
N LEU A 174 7.48 -9.02 16.40
CA LEU A 174 6.40 -8.81 15.44
C LEU A 174 5.03 -8.93 16.12
N PRO A 175 4.04 -8.09 15.73
CA PRO A 175 2.69 -8.17 16.25
C PRO A 175 2.11 -9.58 16.18
N ILE A 176 1.39 -10.00 17.23
CA ILE A 176 0.80 -11.34 17.30
C ILE A 176 -0.21 -11.59 16.17
N THR A 177 -0.86 -10.52 15.71
CA THR A 177 -1.83 -10.44 14.62
C THR A 177 -1.21 -10.62 13.23
N LEU A 178 0.11 -10.46 13.09
CA LEU A 178 0.79 -10.60 11.81
C LEU A 178 0.76 -12.06 11.37
N SER A 179 -0.08 -12.33 10.37
CA SER A 179 -0.32 -13.68 9.83
C SER A 179 0.35 -13.88 8.48
N ARG A 180 0.59 -12.81 7.71
CA ARG A 180 1.24 -12.87 6.40
C ARG A 180 2.39 -11.87 6.33
N LEU A 181 3.60 -12.38 6.16
CA LEU A 181 4.82 -11.59 6.02
C LEU A 181 5.57 -12.06 4.79
N LYS A 182 5.85 -11.16 3.84
CA LYS A 182 6.67 -11.46 2.67
C LYS A 182 7.90 -10.56 2.64
N LEU A 183 9.08 -11.16 2.78
CA LEU A 183 10.38 -10.51 2.73
C LEU A 183 11.30 -11.12 1.67
N GLY A 184 10.75 -11.94 0.76
CA GLY A 184 11.55 -12.57 -0.27
C GLY A 184 12.24 -11.53 -1.17
N ASP A 185 13.41 -11.87 -1.71
CA ASP A 185 14.20 -10.93 -2.53
C ASP A 185 14.49 -9.59 -1.82
N THR A 186 14.79 -9.64 -0.52
CA THR A 186 15.30 -8.50 0.26
C THR A 186 16.60 -8.89 0.95
N LYS A 187 17.34 -7.94 1.51
CA LYS A 187 18.54 -8.20 2.32
C LYS A 187 18.26 -8.19 3.82
N ILE A 188 16.99 -8.16 4.23
CA ILE A 188 16.60 -8.18 5.65
C ILE A 188 17.10 -9.48 6.27
N SER A 189 17.69 -9.38 7.46
CA SER A 189 18.24 -10.49 8.22
C SER A 189 17.58 -10.64 9.60
N GLY A 190 17.83 -11.79 10.21
CA GLY A 190 17.35 -12.15 11.55
C GLY A 190 16.84 -13.58 11.59
N GLU A 191 16.40 -14.02 12.76
CA GLU A 191 15.96 -15.39 12.99
C GLU A 191 14.44 -15.44 13.16
N ILE A 192 13.78 -16.23 12.34
CA ILE A 192 12.33 -16.41 12.37
C ILE A 192 11.99 -17.83 12.76
N VAL A 193 11.12 -17.98 13.77
CA VAL A 193 10.60 -19.29 14.19
C VAL A 193 9.31 -19.55 13.41
N SER A 194 9.29 -20.63 12.62
CA SER A 194 8.08 -21.07 11.94
C SER A 194 7.03 -21.54 12.96
N GLY A 195 5.75 -21.33 12.66
CA GLY A 195 4.66 -21.75 13.53
C GLY A 195 3.33 -21.85 12.79
N PRO A 196 2.37 -22.63 13.31
CA PRO A 196 1.07 -22.82 12.67
C PRO A 196 0.32 -21.47 12.58
N GLY A 197 -0.34 -21.24 11.44
CA GLY A 197 -1.14 -20.03 11.20
C GLY A 197 -0.34 -18.78 10.77
N ARG A 198 0.99 -18.85 10.68
CA ARG A 198 1.84 -17.78 10.15
C ARG A 198 2.42 -18.17 8.79
N LEU A 199 2.06 -17.41 7.77
CA LEU A 199 2.54 -17.55 6.40
C LEU A 199 3.67 -16.56 6.16
N PHE A 200 4.88 -16.97 6.52
CA PHE A 200 6.09 -16.17 6.37
C PHE A 200 6.89 -16.66 5.16
N THR A 201 7.11 -15.77 4.19
CA THR A 201 7.78 -16.06 2.93
C THR A 201 9.04 -15.21 2.83
N VAL A 202 10.21 -15.87 2.87
CA VAL A 202 11.52 -15.21 3.02
C VAL A 202 12.58 -15.76 2.05
N TYR A 203 12.16 -16.31 0.90
CA TYR A 203 13.08 -16.87 -0.09
C TYR A 203 14.06 -15.81 -0.61
N ASN A 204 15.29 -16.18 -0.94
CA ASN A 204 16.32 -15.24 -1.42
C ASN A 204 16.48 -14.00 -0.51
N SER A 205 16.40 -14.22 0.81
CA SER A 205 16.67 -13.21 1.83
C SER A 205 17.75 -13.66 2.79
N ASN A 206 18.18 -12.76 3.68
CA ASN A 206 19.13 -13.07 4.74
C ASN A 206 18.46 -13.60 6.03
N VAL A 207 17.16 -13.89 5.99
CA VAL A 207 16.40 -14.42 7.13
C VAL A 207 16.70 -15.91 7.33
N ARG A 208 17.07 -16.29 8.55
CA ARG A 208 17.26 -17.68 8.96
C ARG A 208 15.95 -18.23 9.50
N VAL A 209 15.38 -19.22 8.81
CA VAL A 209 14.18 -19.92 9.26
C VAL A 209 14.57 -21.05 10.19
N ILE A 210 14.10 -20.99 11.44
CA ILE A 210 14.25 -22.04 12.43
C ILE A 210 12.95 -22.84 12.43
N ASP A 211 12.99 -24.03 11.84
CA ASP A 211 11.86 -24.95 11.91
C ASP A 211 11.89 -25.68 13.24
N ARG A 212 10.93 -25.41 14.13
CA ARG A 212 10.73 -26.23 15.33
C ARG A 212 9.93 -27.49 14.96
N GLY A 213 10.41 -28.23 13.97
CA GLY A 213 9.94 -29.58 13.69
C GLY A 213 10.42 -30.51 14.80
N ASN A 214 9.48 -31.19 15.46
CA ASN A 214 9.63 -32.38 16.30
C ASN A 214 11.03 -32.65 16.87
N ILE A 215 11.18 -32.47 18.18
CA ILE A 215 12.16 -33.25 18.95
C ILE A 215 11.84 -34.73 18.65
N SER A 216 12.65 -35.37 17.81
CA SER A 216 12.70 -36.83 17.75
C SER A 216 13.19 -37.29 19.12
N LYS A 217 12.25 -37.56 20.04
CA LYS A 217 12.46 -38.61 21.01
C LYS A 217 12.52 -39.89 20.20
N ASP A 218 13.72 -40.31 19.88
CA ASP A 218 14.08 -41.73 19.84
C ASP A 218 15.57 -41.81 20.19
N SER A 219 15.78 -41.84 21.50
CA SER A 219 16.89 -42.52 22.13
C SER A 219 16.82 -44.01 21.77
N PHE A 220 17.80 -44.52 21.03
CA PHE A 220 18.52 -45.77 21.29
C PHE A 220 19.90 -45.71 20.60
#